data_AF-A0A353EZ77-F1
#
_entry.id   AF-A0A353EZ77-F1
#
_cell.length_a   1.000
_cell.length_b   1.000
_cell.length_c   1.000
_cell.angle_alpha   90.00
_cell.angle_beta   90.00
_cell.angle_gamma   90.00
#
_symmetry.space_group_name_H-M   'P 1'
#
loop_
_entity.id
_entity.type
_entity.pdbx_description
1 polymer ?
#
loop_
_entity_poly.entity_id
_entity_poly.type
_entity_poly.pdbx_seq_one_letter_code
_entity_poly.pdbx_strand_id
1 'polypeptide(L)' 'MNQTLTVYHGSQQMVETPKFGVGKTYNDYGQGFYCTESNELAKEWACP' A
#
# COMPACT_ATOMS: atom_id res chain seq x y z
N MET A 1 5.37 -0.86 26.79
CA MET A 1 4.52 -1.80 26.05
C MET A 1 4.74 -1.53 24.58
N ASN A 2 5.22 -2.52 23.81
CA ASN A 2 5.40 -2.32 22.36
C ASN A 2 4.04 -2.47 21.69
N GLN A 3 3.53 -1.38 21.12
CA GLN A 3 2.35 -1.42 20.28
C GLN A 3 2.80 -1.74 18.86
N THR A 4 2.41 -2.91 18.35
CA THR A 4 2.61 -3.28 16.96
C THR A 4 1.45 -2.72 16.15
N LEU A 5 1.74 -1.92 15.13
CA LEU A 5 0.74 -1.40 14.18
C LEU A 5 0.68 -2.33 12.97
N THR A 6 -0.50 -2.88 12.69
CA THR A 6 -0.75 -3.68 11.49
C THR A 6 -1.35 -2.78 10.40
N VAL A 7 -0.76 -2.81 9.20
CA VAL A 7 -1.23 -2.09 8.01
C VAL A 7 -1.27 -3.03 6.80
N TYR A 8 -2.07 -2.65 5.80
CA TYR A 8 -2.36 -3.43 4.62
C TYR A 8 -2.01 -2.64 3.36
N HIS A 9 -1.54 -3.33 2.33
CA HIS A 9 -1.31 -2.79 1.00
C HIS A 9 -2.20 -3.50 -0.01
N GLY A 10 -2.86 -2.73 -0.87
CA GLY A 10 -3.67 -3.24 -1.97
C GLY A 10 -2.94 -3.16 -3.30
N SER A 11 -2.87 -4.28 -4.01
CA SER A 11 -2.28 -4.37 -5.35
C SER A 11 -2.89 -5.52 -6.14
N GLN A 12 -3.06 -5.33 -7.44
CA GLN A 12 -3.47 -6.38 -8.38
C GLN A 12 -2.42 -7.50 -8.52
N GLN A 13 -1.16 -7.19 -8.20
CA GLN A 13 -0.03 -8.12 -8.27
C GLN A 13 0.58 -8.32 -6.87
N MET A 14 1.10 -9.51 -6.61
CA MET A 14 1.86 -9.78 -5.40
C MET A 14 3.13 -8.92 -5.37
N VAL A 15 3.35 -8.20 -4.26
CA VAL A 15 4.57 -7.44 -4.01
C VAL A 15 5.37 -8.14 -2.92
N GLU A 16 6.41 -8.89 -3.31
CA GLU A 16 7.27 -9.63 -2.37
C GLU A 16 8.13 -8.73 -1.49
N THR A 17 8.56 -7.58 -2.02
CA THR A 17 9.40 -6.63 -1.29
C THR A 17 8.95 -5.20 -1.60
N PRO A 18 8.52 -4.43 -0.59
CA PRO A 18 8.19 -3.03 -0.78
C PRO A 18 9.44 -2.24 -1.19
N LYS A 19 9.31 -1.40 -2.21
CA LYS A 19 10.39 -0.54 -2.71
C LYS A 19 10.01 0.91 -2.52
N PHE A 20 10.97 1.74 -2.14
CA PHE A 20 10.80 3.19 -2.12
C PHE A 20 10.90 3.77 -3.54
N GLY A 21 10.11 4.80 -3.85
CA GLY A 21 10.17 5.52 -5.14
C GLY A 21 9.54 4.79 -6.33
N VAL A 22 8.78 3.72 -6.12
CA VAL A 22 7.97 3.08 -7.18
C VAL A 22 6.57 3.69 -7.28
N GLY A 23 5.85 3.38 -8.35
CA GLY A 23 4.52 3.92 -8.63
C GLY A 23 4.54 5.08 -9.62
N LYS A 24 3.36 5.65 -9.86
CA LYS A 24 3.17 6.73 -10.85
C LYS A 24 3.65 8.06 -10.28
N THR A 25 4.37 8.84 -11.10
CA THR A 25 4.88 10.16 -10.72
C THR A 25 3.77 11.19 -10.47
N TYR A 26 2.57 10.94 -10.99
CA TYR A 26 1.40 11.81 -10.89
C TYR A 26 0.39 11.38 -9.82
N ASN A 27 0.73 10.41 -8.96
CA ASN A 27 -0.10 10.13 -7.77
C ASN A 27 -0.13 11.38 -6.87
N ASP A 28 -1.26 11.65 -6.23
CA ASP A 28 -1.48 12.88 -5.44
C ASP A 28 -0.45 13.09 -4.32
N TYR A 29 0.08 11.98 -3.78
CA TYR A 29 1.09 11.97 -2.72
C TYR A 29 2.49 11.55 -3.21
N GLY A 30 2.69 11.49 -4.53
CA GLY A 30 3.96 11.13 -5.17
C GLY A 30 4.22 9.63 -5.30
N GLN A 31 5.49 9.26 -5.46
CA GLN A 31 5.90 7.86 -5.55
C GLN A 31 6.15 7.27 -4.16
N GLY A 32 5.70 6.04 -3.93
CA GLY A 32 5.79 5.41 -2.63
C GLY A 32 5.05 4.08 -2.57
N PHE A 33 5.17 3.43 -1.41
CA PHE A 33 4.46 2.20 -1.10
C PHE A 33 3.33 2.54 -0.12
N TYR A 34 2.10 2.61 -0.63
CA TYR A 34 0.94 3.06 0.14
C TYR A 34 0.36 1.93 0.98
N CYS A 35 0.15 2.22 2.26
CA CYS A 35 -0.48 1.31 3.21
C CYS A 35 -1.68 2.00 3.89
N THR A 36 -2.58 1.19 4.42
CA THR A 36 -3.75 1.64 5.21
C THR A 36 -4.00 0.68 6.37
N GLU A 37 -4.56 1.18 7.47
CA GLU A 37 -5.02 0.31 8.57
C GLU A 37 -6.32 -0.43 8.22
N SER A 38 -7.05 0.03 7.19
CA SER A 38 -8.30 -0.57 6.74
C SER A 38 -8.06 -1.68 5.71
N ASN A 39 -8.34 -2.92 6.11
CA ASN A 39 -8.27 -4.08 5.22
C ASN A 39 -9.24 -3.98 4.03
N GLU A 40 -10.45 -3.42 4.24
CA GLU A 40 -11.43 -3.27 3.15
C GLU A 40 -10.95 -2.26 2.10
N LEU A 41 -10.35 -1.14 2.52
CA LEU A 41 -9.79 -0.16 1.60
C LEU A 41 -8.61 -0.75 0.80
N ALA A 42 -7.76 -1.57 1.43
CA ALA A 42 -6.69 -2.26 0.72
C ALA A 42 -7.24 -3.23 -0.36
N LYS A 43 -8.38 -3.89 -0.11
CA LYS A 43 -9.04 -4.71 -1.14
C LYS A 43 -9.57 -3.86 -2.30
N GLU A 44 -10.13 -2.68 -2.02
CA GLU A 44 -10.60 -1.77 -3.07
C GLU A 44 -9.46 -1.33 -3.99
N TRP A 45 -8.28 -1.04 -3.44
CA TRP A 45 -7.10 -0.70 -4.23
C TRP A 45 -6.56 -1.87 -5.07
N ALA A 46 -6.87 -3.11 -4.70
CA ALA A 46 -6.50 -4.31 -5.43
C ALA A 46 -7.50 -4.72 -6.53
N CYS A 47 -8.60 -3.97 -6.69
CA CYS A 47 -9.62 -4.25 -7.69
C CYS A 47 -9.08 -4.07 -9.13
N PRO A 48 -9.46 -4.93 -10.12
CA PRO A 48 -9.07 -4.83 -11.53
C PRO A 48 -9.37 -3.47 -12.19
#